data_AF-A0A819TGL4-F1
#
_entry.id   AF-A0A819TGL4-F1
#
_cell.length_a   1.000
_cell.length_b   1.000
_cell.length_c   1.000
_cell.angle_alpha   90.00
_cell.angle_beta   90.00
_cell.angle_gamma   90.00
#
_symmetry.space_group_name_H-M   'P 1'
#
loop_
_entity.id
_entity.type
_entity.pdbx_description
1 polymer ?
#
loop_
_entity_poly.entity_id
_entity_poly.type
_entity_poly.pdbx_seq_one_letter_code
_entity_poly.pdbx_strand_id
1 'polypeptide(L)'
;MARGVARRGSSVPWPSGIVPYESAPGYGLNHNFAKYNSSEVDIQSTSYDYGSVMHYESTAFPSNGLPTIVPIQPNTTIGQRDNLSSIEIQEVRLFYNCTASGLTLPTIITTTTGD
;
A
#
# COMPACT_ATOMS: atom_id res chain seq x y z
N MET A 1 -5.29 2.88 5.27
CA MET A 1 -4.11 2.79 6.15
C MET A 1 -3.12 1.87 5.48
N ALA A 2 -1.86 2.28 5.33
CA ALA A 2 -0.83 1.40 4.81
C ALA A 2 -0.75 0.17 5.72
N ARG A 3 -0.89 -1.01 5.14
CA ARG A 3 -0.74 -2.29 5.85
C ARG A 3 0.66 -2.29 6.48
N GLY A 4 0.72 -2.13 7.81
CA GLY A 4 1.82 -2.31 8.76
C GLY A 4 3.29 -2.13 8.31
N VAL A 5 4.11 -1.50 9.14
CA VAL A 5 5.58 -1.42 8.95
C VAL A 5 6.25 -1.96 10.22
N ALA A 6 7.44 -2.54 10.15
CA ALA A 6 8.15 -3.00 11.36
C ALA A 6 9.63 -2.61 11.36
N ARG A 7 10.33 -2.84 12.48
CA ARG A 7 11.77 -2.58 12.59
C ARG A 7 12.57 -3.62 11.82
N ARG A 8 13.56 -3.16 11.04
CA ARG A 8 14.60 -4.04 10.48
C ARG A 8 15.29 -4.81 11.61
N GLY A 9 15.38 -6.14 11.48
CA GLY A 9 16.05 -7.02 12.45
C GLY A 9 15.16 -7.64 13.54
N SER A 10 13.82 -7.51 13.46
CA SER A 10 12.95 -8.31 14.33
C SER A 10 13.14 -9.81 14.07
N SER A 11 13.16 -10.61 15.13
CA SER A 11 13.20 -12.09 15.07
C SER A 11 11.95 -12.72 14.43
N VAL A 12 10.90 -11.92 14.22
CA VAL A 12 9.66 -12.34 13.55
C VAL A 12 9.84 -12.14 12.04
N PRO A 13 9.69 -13.20 11.21
CA PRO A 13 9.71 -13.08 9.75
C PRO A 13 8.66 -12.10 9.25
N TRP A 14 8.99 -11.34 8.20
CA TRP A 14 8.07 -10.41 7.56
C TRP A 14 6.91 -11.19 6.91
N PRO A 15 5.64 -10.92 7.27
CA PRO A 15 4.52 -11.34 6.43
C PRO A 15 4.69 -10.72 5.04
N SER A 16 4.32 -11.46 4.00
CA SER A 16 4.48 -11.02 2.61
C SER A 16 3.94 -9.60 2.41
N GLY A 17 4.86 -8.70 2.03
CA GLY A 17 4.56 -7.31 1.71
C GLY A 17 4.70 -6.28 2.83
N ILE A 18 4.91 -6.68 4.09
CA ILE A 18 5.25 -5.72 5.14
C ILE A 18 6.65 -5.16 4.89
N VAL A 19 6.74 -3.84 4.80
CA VAL A 19 7.98 -3.11 4.54
C VAL A 19 8.72 -2.79 5.84
N PRO A 20 10.06 -2.93 5.89
CA PRO A 20 10.86 -2.43 7.00
C PRO A 20 10.96 -0.91 6.98
N TYR A 21 11.04 -0.31 8.18
CA TYR A 21 11.57 1.04 8.33
C TYR A 21 13.06 1.04 8.68
N GLU A 22 13.82 1.92 8.01
CA GLU A 22 15.28 2.03 8.18
C GLU A 22 15.69 3.12 9.18
N SER A 23 14.94 4.21 9.26
CA SER A 23 15.17 5.31 10.20
C SER A 23 14.03 5.42 11.21
N ALA A 24 14.32 5.87 12.43
CA ALA A 24 13.28 6.09 13.42
C ALA A 24 12.31 7.17 12.92
N PRO A 25 11.00 6.96 12.99
CA PRO A 25 10.02 8.02 12.79
C PRO A 25 10.32 9.22 13.69
N GLY A 26 9.99 10.42 13.22
CA GLY A 26 10.08 11.65 14.01
C GLY A 26 9.34 11.52 15.36
N TYR A 27 9.77 12.30 16.35
CA TYR A 27 9.37 12.26 17.75
C TYR A 27 7.91 11.81 17.99
N GLY A 28 7.73 10.60 18.54
CA GLY A 28 6.42 10.07 18.95
C GLY A 28 5.60 9.40 17.84
N LEU A 29 6.03 9.45 16.57
CA LEU A 29 5.25 8.99 15.41
C LEU A 29 5.37 7.49 15.10
N ASN A 30 6.05 6.72 15.96
CA ASN A 30 6.19 5.26 15.82
C ASN A 30 4.84 4.53 15.70
N HIS A 31 3.79 5.07 16.31
CA HIS A 31 2.45 4.49 16.29
C HIS A 31 1.84 4.46 14.89
N ASN A 32 2.22 5.37 13.98
CA ASN A 32 1.74 5.39 12.59
C ASN A 32 2.20 4.16 11.77
N PHE A 33 3.24 3.48 12.26
CA PHE A 33 3.83 2.31 11.65
C PHE A 33 3.37 1.02 12.33
N ALA A 34 2.56 1.12 13.39
CA ALA A 34 2.08 -0.05 14.11
C ALA A 34 1.30 -0.99 13.18
N LYS A 35 1.54 -2.29 13.34
CA LYS A 35 0.82 -3.33 12.61
C LYS A 35 -0.47 -3.67 13.34
N TYR A 36 -1.54 -3.81 12.59
CA TYR A 36 -2.78 -4.40 13.10
C TYR A 36 -2.69 -5.93 13.04
N ASN A 37 -3.38 -6.59 13.96
CA ASN A 37 -3.45 -8.04 13.98
C ASN A 37 -4.39 -8.57 12.89
N SER A 38 -4.28 -9.85 12.54
CA SER A 38 -5.16 -10.50 11.57
C SER A 38 -6.63 -10.55 12.00
N SER A 39 -6.94 -10.33 13.28
CA SER A 39 -8.31 -10.17 13.78
C SER A 39 -8.92 -8.79 13.51
N GLU A 40 -8.09 -7.81 13.18
CA GLU A 40 -8.49 -6.41 12.97
C GLU A 40 -8.49 -6.01 11.50
N VAL A 41 -7.86 -6.82 10.64
CA VAL A 41 -7.71 -6.56 9.20
C VAL A 41 -8.18 -7.77 8.41
N ASP A 42 -9.12 -7.54 7.50
CA ASP A 42 -9.46 -8.49 6.46
C ASP A 42 -8.71 -8.15 5.17
N ILE A 43 -7.82 -9.04 4.75
CA ILE A 43 -7.01 -8.87 3.54
C ILE A 43 -7.69 -9.41 2.28
N GLN A 44 -8.86 -10.06 2.39
CA GLN A 44 -9.64 -10.57 1.26
C GLN A 44 -8.82 -11.40 0.26
N SER A 45 -7.84 -12.15 0.77
CA SER A 45 -6.90 -12.98 0.01
C SER A 45 -6.09 -12.24 -1.07
N THR A 46 -5.93 -10.92 -0.97
CA THR A 46 -5.08 -10.14 -1.88
C THR A 46 -3.63 -10.11 -1.42
N SER A 47 -2.72 -9.96 -2.39
CA SER A 47 -1.32 -9.64 -2.11
C SER A 47 -1.17 -8.22 -1.58
N TYR A 48 -0.08 -7.95 -0.88
CA TYR A 48 0.26 -6.58 -0.49
C TYR A 48 0.47 -5.69 -1.70
N ASP A 49 -0.16 -4.54 -1.68
CA ASP A 49 -0.14 -3.60 -2.77
C ASP A 49 0.78 -2.40 -2.47
N TYR A 50 1.97 -2.43 -3.06
CA TYR A 50 2.93 -1.32 -2.99
C TYR A 50 2.44 -0.07 -3.73
N GLY A 51 1.59 -0.27 -4.75
CA GLY A 51 0.99 0.80 -5.54
C GLY A 51 -0.28 1.36 -4.92
N SER A 52 -0.66 0.92 -3.72
CA SER A 52 -1.86 1.39 -3.02
C SER A 52 -1.78 2.89 -2.75
N VAL A 53 -2.88 3.61 -2.99
CA VAL A 53 -2.99 5.04 -2.63
C VAL A 53 -2.88 5.23 -1.12
N MET A 54 -3.25 4.20 -0.35
CA MET A 54 -3.12 4.16 1.11
C MET A 54 -1.70 3.85 1.59
N HIS A 55 -0.78 3.44 0.72
CA HIS A 55 0.61 3.16 1.09
C HIS A 55 1.38 4.46 1.33
N TYR A 56 2.14 4.53 2.42
CA TYR A 56 3.01 5.68 2.67
C TYR A 56 4.17 5.78 1.67
N GLU A 57 4.69 6.97 1.44
CA GLU A 57 5.92 7.17 0.67
C GLU A 57 7.15 6.69 1.45
N SER A 58 8.28 6.56 0.77
CA SER A 58 9.52 6.05 1.37
C SER A 58 10.05 6.93 2.50
N THR A 59 9.76 8.23 2.48
CA THR A 59 10.23 9.22 3.46
C THR A 59 9.12 9.70 4.40
N ALA A 60 8.10 8.89 4.68
CA ALA A 60 7.03 9.28 5.58
C ALA A 60 7.53 9.47 7.03
N PHE A 61 7.27 10.62 7.64
CA PHE A 61 7.62 10.93 9.05
C PHE A 61 9.10 10.69 9.43
N PRO A 62 10.10 11.12 8.64
CA PRO A 62 11.48 10.80 8.92
C PRO A 62 12.02 11.68 10.07
N SER A 63 12.84 11.11 10.95
CA SER A 63 13.53 11.90 11.98
C SER A 63 14.76 12.64 11.46
N ASN A 64 15.34 12.17 10.35
CA ASN A 64 16.63 12.62 9.82
C ASN A 64 16.65 12.74 8.29
N GLY A 65 15.48 12.85 7.65
CA GLY A 65 15.33 12.92 6.19
C GLY A 65 15.65 11.64 5.42
N LEU A 66 16.09 10.57 6.10
CA LEU A 66 16.31 9.26 5.46
C LEU A 66 15.00 8.49 5.30
N PRO A 67 14.93 7.56 4.32
CA PRO A 67 13.76 6.71 4.15
C PRO A 67 13.37 5.99 5.45
N THR A 68 12.09 6.07 5.77
CA THR A 68 11.43 5.31 6.82
C THR A 68 10.72 4.10 6.25
N ILE A 69 10.61 3.91 4.95
CA ILE A 69 9.99 2.71 4.37
C ILE A 69 10.77 2.28 3.15
N VAL A 70 11.17 1.00 3.11
CA VAL A 70 11.90 0.44 1.97
C VAL A 70 11.18 -0.80 1.44
N PRO A 71 10.77 -0.81 0.16
CA PRO A 71 10.17 -1.98 -0.47
C PRO A 71 11.08 -3.21 -0.42
N ILE A 72 10.51 -4.38 -0.14
CA ILE A 72 11.25 -5.65 -0.23
C ILE A 72 11.42 -6.05 -1.70
N GLN A 73 10.43 -5.75 -2.53
CA GLN A 73 10.51 -5.99 -3.97
C GLN A 73 11.47 -4.98 -4.62
N PRO A 74 12.47 -5.43 -5.38
CA PRO A 74 13.41 -4.52 -6.03
C PRO A 74 12.70 -3.63 -7.06
N ASN A 75 13.23 -2.43 -7.28
CA ASN A 75 12.70 -1.46 -8.27
C ASN A 75 11.22 -1.10 -8.09
N THR A 76 10.69 -1.22 -6.88
CA THR A 76 9.30 -0.88 -6.57
C THR A 76 9.21 0.56 -6.07
N THR A 77 8.25 1.31 -6.59
CA THR A 77 7.93 2.66 -6.11
C THR A 77 6.72 2.59 -5.17
N ILE A 78 6.73 3.42 -4.13
CA ILE A 78 5.67 3.50 -3.11
C ILE A 78 5.27 4.95 -2.88
N GLY A 79 4.05 5.18 -2.39
CA GLY A 79 3.60 6.51 -1.99
C GLY A 79 2.89 7.31 -3.08
N GLN A 80 2.49 6.67 -4.18
CA GLN A 80 1.68 7.34 -5.22
C GLN A 80 0.36 7.87 -4.65
N ARG A 81 -0.13 8.99 -5.19
CA ARG A 81 -1.38 9.65 -4.76
C ARG A 81 -2.32 9.96 -5.93
N ASP A 82 -2.07 9.37 -7.09
CA ASP A 82 -2.73 9.73 -8.33
C ASP A 82 -4.06 8.97 -8.49
N ASN A 83 -4.05 7.65 -8.27
CA ASN A 83 -5.18 6.78 -8.58
C ASN A 83 -5.28 5.59 -7.61
N LEU A 84 -6.43 4.92 -7.58
CA LEU A 84 -6.55 3.62 -6.91
C LEU A 84 -5.84 2.53 -7.73
N SER A 85 -5.19 1.58 -7.06
CA SER A 85 -4.64 0.41 -7.73
C SER A 85 -5.74 -0.59 -8.12
N SER A 86 -5.41 -1.55 -8.98
CA SER A 86 -6.30 -2.66 -9.32
C SER A 86 -6.63 -3.54 -8.11
N ILE A 87 -5.67 -3.74 -7.20
CA ILE A 87 -5.84 -4.54 -5.99
C ILE A 87 -6.77 -3.81 -5.01
N GLU A 88 -6.57 -2.52 -4.77
CA GLU A 88 -7.46 -1.72 -3.92
C GLU A 88 -8.89 -1.70 -4.45
N ILE A 89 -9.06 -1.52 -5.76
CA ILE A 89 -10.38 -1.57 -6.40
C ILE A 89 -11.04 -2.94 -6.16
N GLN A 90 -10.28 -4.03 -6.27
CA GLN A 90 -10.79 -5.38 -6.00
C GLN A 90 -11.18 -5.54 -4.52
N GLU A 91 -10.31 -5.12 -3.59
CA GLU A 91 -10.59 -5.18 -2.16
C GLU A 91 -11.87 -4.41 -1.80
N VAL A 92 -12.03 -3.18 -2.29
CA VAL A 92 -13.22 -2.37 -2.03
C VAL A 92 -14.47 -3.05 -2.62
N ARG A 93 -14.39 -3.61 -3.83
CA ARG A 93 -15.52 -4.31 -4.46
C ARG A 93 -15.95 -5.54 -3.67
N LEU A 94 -15.00 -6.33 -3.19
CA LEU A 94 -15.26 -7.51 -2.38
C LEU A 94 -15.85 -7.09 -1.01
N PHE A 95 -15.31 -6.06 -0.38
CA PHE A 95 -15.74 -5.61 0.94
C PHE A 95 -17.19 -5.10 0.93
N TYR A 96 -17.58 -4.38 -0.13
CA TYR A 96 -18.92 -3.83 -0.29
C TYR A 96 -19.87 -4.71 -1.13
N ASN A 97 -19.46 -5.94 -1.48
CA ASN A 97 -20.24 -6.85 -2.33
C ASN A 97 -20.75 -6.18 -3.63
N CYS A 98 -19.89 -5.40 -4.28
CA CYS A 98 -20.22 -4.75 -5.54
C CYS A 98 -20.52 -5.81 -6.61
N THR A 99 -21.77 -5.90 -7.04
CA THR A 99 -22.14 -6.69 -8.22
C THR A 99 -21.86 -5.88 -9.49
N ALA A 100 -21.47 -6.54 -10.57
CA ALA A 100 -21.15 -5.89 -11.86
C ALA A 100 -22.34 -5.13 -12.49
N SER A 101 -23.52 -5.19 -11.88
CA SER A 101 -24.75 -4.54 -12.33
C SER A 101 -24.74 -3.05 -11.98
N GLY A 102 -23.98 -2.25 -12.73
CA GLY A 102 -24.17 -0.79 -12.71
C GLY A 102 -22.97 0.06 -13.14
N LEU A 103 -21.76 -0.50 -13.20
CA LEU A 103 -20.58 0.25 -13.65
C LEU A 103 -20.20 -0.19 -15.05
N THR A 104 -20.82 0.44 -16.05
CA THR A 104 -20.17 0.57 -17.36
C THR A 104 -18.98 1.51 -17.13
N LEU A 105 -17.78 0.94 -16.96
CA LEU A 105 -16.57 1.75 -17.10
C LEU A 105 -16.61 2.32 -18.52
N PRO A 106 -16.51 3.64 -18.74
CA PRO A 106 -16.37 4.14 -20.09
C PRO A 106 -15.10 3.52 -20.65
N THR A 107 -15.24 2.69 -21.67
CA THR A 107 -14.13 2.29 -22.52
C THR A 107 -13.50 3.58 -23.00
N ILE A 108 -12.33 3.94 -22.48
CA ILE A 108 -11.54 5.01 -23.07
C ILE A 108 -11.14 4.49 -24.44
N ILE A 109 -11.89 4.90 -25.46
CA ILE A 109 -11.54 4.66 -26.85
C ILE A 109 -10.32 5.54 -27.10
N THR A 110 -9.13 4.96 -27.02
CA THR A 110 -7.93 5.56 -27.59
C THR A 110 -8.07 5.53 -29.10
N THR A 111 -8.66 6.58 -29.65
CA THR A 111 -8.59 6.88 -31.08
C THR A 111 -7.16 7.28 -31.41
N THR A 112 -6.33 6.30 -31.77
CA THR A 112 -5.10 6.55 -32.51
C THR A 112 -5.50 7.03 -33.90
N THR A 113 -5.43 8.34 -34.14
CA THR A 113 -5.57 8.90 -35.49
C THR A 113 -4.28 8.61 -36.24
N GLY A 114 -4.36 7.70 -37.21
CA GLY A 114 -3.38 7.50 -38.26
C GLY A 114 -4.07 7.68 -39.60
N ASP A 115 -4.00 8.90 -40.14
CA ASP A 115 -3.72 9.27 -41.54
C ASP A 115 -3.70 10.81 -41.66
#